data_AF-A0A9D5GQL1-F1
#
_entry.id   AF-A0A9D5GQL1-F1
#
_cell.length_a   1.000
_cell.length_b   1.000
_cell.length_c   1.000
_cell.angle_alpha   90.00
_cell.angle_beta   90.00
_cell.angle_gamma   90.00
#
_symmetry.space_group_name_H-M   'P 1'
#
loop_
_entity.id
_entity.type
_entity.pdbx_description
1 polymer ?
#
loop_
_entity_poly.entity_id
_entity_poly.type
_entity_poly.pdbx_seq_one_letter_code
_entity_poly.pdbx_strand_id
1 'polypeptide(L)' 'MSEKKQTVQIKNPKTGKYVKIDREKGSIVAHKKSEGPFKNVAFARERSQ' A
#
# COMPACT_ATOMS: atom_id res chain seq x y z
N MET A 1 -7.89 -8.85 -19.58
CA MET A 1 -8.36 -7.50 -19.21
C MET A 1 -7.57 -7.07 -17.98
N SER A 2 -6.93 -5.90 -18.01
CA SER A 2 -6.03 -5.45 -16.96
C SER A 2 -6.85 -5.07 -15.72
N GLU A 3 -7.03 -6.03 -14.79
CA GLU A 3 -7.55 -5.76 -13.46
C GLU A 3 -6.69 -4.65 -12.87
N LYS A 4 -7.27 -3.45 -12.75
CA LYS A 4 -6.66 -2.34 -12.03
C LYS A 4 -6.58 -2.76 -10.57
N LYS A 5 -5.55 -3.55 -10.24
CA LYS A 5 -5.27 -4.02 -8.88
C LYS A 5 -5.35 -2.79 -8.00
N GLN A 6 -6.34 -2.77 -7.12
CA GLN A 6 -6.59 -1.67 -6.20
C GLN A 6 -5.55 -1.64 -5.07
N THR A 7 -4.28 -1.95 -5.40
CA THR A 7 -3.17 -1.92 -4.46
C THR A 7 -2.86 -0.49 -4.07
N VAL A 8 -2.82 -0.27 -2.77
CA VAL A 8 -2.41 0.98 -2.13
C VAL A 8 -1.15 0.75 -1.32
N GLN A 9 -0.50 1.85 -0.93
CA GLN A 9 0.62 1.82 -0.01
C GLN A 9 0.31 2.63 1.24
N ILE A 10 0.83 2.16 2.36
CA ILE A 10 0.78 2.85 3.65
C ILE A 10 2.15 2.76 4.31
N LYS A 11 2.54 3.82 5.02
CA LYS A 11 3.74 3.81 5.87
C LYS A 11 3.40 3.13 7.19
N ASN A 12 4.13 2.08 7.53
CA ASN A 12 4.03 1.46 8.84
C ASN A 12 4.69 2.39 9.88
N PRO A 13 3.95 2.94 10.85
CA PRO A 13 4.52 3.87 11.83
C PRO A 13 5.50 3.19 12.78
N LYS A 14 5.40 1.87 13.01
CA LYS A 14 6.31 1.13 13.90
C LYS A 14 7.70 0.98 13.31
N THR A 15 7.80 0.81 11.99
CA THR A 15 9.08 0.51 11.31
C THR A 15 9.52 1.60 10.34
N GLY A 16 8.66 2.60 10.07
CA GLY A 16 8.88 3.62 9.06
C GLY A 16 8.81 3.13 7.61
N LYS A 17 8.57 1.83 7.38
CA LYS A 17 8.63 1.20 6.05
C LYS A 17 7.28 1.23 5.34
N TYR A 18 7.31 1.30 4.01
CA TYR A 18 6.10 1.26 3.20
C TYR A 18 5.67 -0.19 2.94
N VAL A 19 4.38 -0.45 3.13
CA VAL A 19 3.76 -1.75 2.81
C VAL A 19 2.71 -1.55 1.72
N LYS A 20 2.64 -2.52 0.80
CA LYS A 20 1.65 -2.59 -0.27
C LYS A 20 0.49 -3.46 0.20
N ILE A 21 -0.71 -2.89 0.18
CA ILE A 21 -1.94 -3.53 0.62
C ILE A 21 -2.87 -3.69 -0.57
N ASP A 22 -3.48 -4.86 -0.68
CA ASP A 22 -4.58 -5.11 -1.61
C ASP A 22 -5.91 -4.68 -0.96
N ARG A 23 -6.61 -3.71 -1.55
CA ARG A 23 -7.87 -3.20 -0.99
C ARG A 23 -9.04 -4.16 -1.12
N GLU A 24 -8.98 -5.12 -2.04
CA GLU A 24 -10.08 -6.07 -2.24
C GLU A 24 -9.99 -7.20 -1.23
N LYS A 25 -8.78 -7.72 -1.01
CA LYS A 25 -8.53 -8.82 -0.07
C LYS A 25 -8.27 -8.35 1.36
N GLY A 26 -7.97 -7.07 1.56
CA GLY A 26 -7.57 -6.53 2.87
C GLY A 26 -6.19 -7.05 3.34
N SER A 27 -5.39 -7.60 2.44
CA SER A 27 -4.14 -8.30 2.77
C SER A 27 -2.91 -7.53 2.34
N ILE A 28 -1.82 -7.68 3.10
CA ILE A 28 -0.51 -7.13 2.75
C ILE A 28 0.10 -8.00 1.65
N VAL A 29 0.33 -7.41 0.48
CA VAL A 29 0.91 -8.10 -0.69
C VAL A 29 2.43 -8.10 -0.62
N ALA A 30 3.02 -7.00 -0.16
CA ALA A 30 4.47 -6.85 -0.09
C ALA A 30 4.87 -5.80 0.95
N HIS A 31 6.06 -5.95 1.52
CA HIS A 31 6.70 -4.93 2.35
C HIS A 31 7.98 -4.44 1.67
N LYS A 32 8.25 -3.14 1.75
CA LYS A 32 9.49 -2.57 1.21
C LYS A 32 10.58 -2.63 2.25
N LYS A 33 11.77 -3.10 1.86
CA LYS A 33 12.96 -3.11 2.72
C LYS A 33 13.72 -1.78 2.66
N SER A 34 13.68 -1.11 1.51
CA SER A 34 14.32 0.19 1.29
C SER A 34 13.43 1.35 1.71
N GLU A 35 14.06 2.46 2.03
CA GLU A 35 13.37 3.70 2.38
C GLU A 35 12.57 4.27 1.19
N GLY A 36 11.52 5.03 1.51
CA GLY A 36 10.66 5.70 0.54
C GLY A 36 9.52 4.85 -0.04
N PRO A 37 8.53 5.49 -0.69
CA PRO A 37 7.31 4.85 -1.18
C PRO A 37 7.55 3.90 -2.37
N PHE A 38 6.56 3.07 -2.68
CA PHE A 38 6.52 2.29 -3.92
C PHE A 38 6.22 3.22 -5.11
N LYS A 39 6.96 3.04 -6.20
CA LYS A 39 6.73 3.76 -7.46
C LYS A 39 5.40 3.30 -8.08
N ASN A 40 4.57 4.24 -8.52
CA ASN A 40 3.26 3.99 -9.16
C ASN A 40 2.21 3.28 -8.27
N VAL A 41 2.27 3.43 -6.95
CA VAL A 41 1.24 2.91 -6.03
C VAL A 41 0.59 4.08 -5.31
N ALA A 42 -0.74 4.14 -5.27
CA ALA A 42 -1.44 5.21 -4.57
C ALA A 42 -1.32 5.07 -3.05
N PHE A 43 -1.25 6.19 -2.31
CA PHE A 43 -1.35 6.15 -0.86
C PHE A 43 -2.76 5.76 -0.41
N ALA A 44 -2.86 4.95 0.64
CA ALA A 44 -4.13 4.71 1.31
C ALA A 44 -4.65 6.07 1.82
N ARG A 45 -5.85 6.45 1.40
CA ARG A 45 -6.53 7.65 1.88
C ARG A 45 -7.40 7.24 3.07
N GLU A 46 -7.42 8.04 4.13
CA GLU A 46 -8.45 7.88 5.16
C GLU A 46 -9.81 8.07 4.51
N ARG A 47 -10.70 7.09 4.70
CA ARG A 47 -12.12 7.32 4.43
C ARG A 47 -12.64 8.17 5.58
N SER A 48 -13.02 9.40 5.28
CA SER A 48 -13.92 10.19 6.11
C SER A 48 -15.24 9.42 6.17
N GLN A 49 -15.52 8.75 7.28
CA GLN A 49 -16.86 8.22 7.56
C GLN A 49 -17.77 9.33 8.09
#